data_AF-A0A1S1CM19-F1
#
_entry.id   AF-A0A1S1CM19-F1
#
_cell.length_a   1.000
_cell.length_b   1.000
_cell.length_c   1.000
_cell.angle_alpha   90.00
_cell.angle_beta   90.00
_cell.angle_gamma   90.00
#
_symmetry.space_group_name_H-M   'P 1'
#
loop_
_entity.id
_entity.type
_entity.pdbx_description
1 polymer ?
#
loop_
_entity_poly.entity_id
_entity_poly.type
_entity_poly.pdbx_seq_one_letter_code
_entity_poly.pdbx_strand_id
1 'polypeptide(L)'
;MHQGFYSMTAVIVEADQLKDFRDALTNLQGDFYHANRASPDRNQALLELVHQQLPPGAAIITVGTAVDYSPDADTQVDFIRQARHSNMLSLIQQGQDRDNPVYAFVFERMRNDKENQLDLEAISNFIQAGLIDPIDQVQVSPSAERLLWTPDAVCYAVQKVLNSSDYTLFETIKDNLEVYDALSHRYLDLAPGQNQQTQMSALNFVAATVPIEKLSDNALMQVASGRFVREEVVASLSNSLPEGPLPEGQGRILQPKAQEGVGDAYSRTQAQGHQHQLSPAQAVAQSIARGDMTPRQKQAFEELNRRGTPIPPALQAVKTSYERMERAREQILGPNEQRQQNHLSSQQQEAITELGNRPSEIDVETQRSLSFLQPMMQKSGVAQTDRSQNEAPRRGPEPPERGIEL
;
A
#
# COMPACT_ATOMS: atom_id res chain seq x y z
N MET A 1 -11.06 -1.03 -7.04
CA MET A 1 -10.26 -2.09 -6.40
C MET A 1 -8.99 -2.26 -7.21
N HIS A 2 -7.82 -2.13 -6.58
CA HIS A 2 -6.51 -2.10 -7.23
C HIS A 2 -5.74 -3.38 -6.89
N GLN A 3 -5.80 -4.39 -7.76
CA GLN A 3 -4.85 -5.51 -7.76
C GLN A 3 -3.68 -5.18 -8.69
N GLY A 4 -2.47 -5.70 -8.43
CA GLY A 4 -1.33 -5.54 -9.32
C GLY A 4 -0.04 -5.15 -8.61
N PHE A 5 0.79 -4.34 -9.27
CA PHE A 5 2.08 -3.92 -8.75
C PHE A 5 1.97 -2.51 -8.16
N TYR A 6 2.24 -2.38 -6.87
CA TYR A 6 2.37 -1.07 -6.22
C TYR A 6 3.82 -0.62 -6.35
N SER A 7 4.04 0.48 -7.05
CA SER A 7 5.35 1.09 -7.27
C SER A 7 5.47 2.42 -6.55
N MET A 8 6.65 2.71 -6.03
CA MET A 8 7.01 4.02 -5.48
C MET A 8 8.36 4.42 -6.09
N THR A 9 8.49 5.69 -6.47
CA THR A 9 9.70 6.21 -7.11
C THR A 9 10.26 7.36 -6.30
N ALA A 10 11.58 7.40 -6.18
CA ALA A 10 12.34 8.52 -5.65
C ALA A 10 13.31 9.03 -6.73
N VAL A 11 13.43 10.35 -6.82
CA VAL A 11 14.48 11.02 -7.61
C VAL A 11 15.47 11.61 -6.60
N ILE A 12 16.69 11.10 -6.60
CA ILE A 12 17.74 11.51 -5.67
C ILE A 12 18.54 12.63 -6.32
N VAL A 13 18.67 13.75 -5.61
CA VAL A 13 19.38 14.95 -6.07
C VAL A 13 20.33 15.39 -4.97
N GLU A 14 21.55 15.74 -5.33
CA GLU A 14 22.55 16.28 -4.40
C GLU A 14 22.13 17.64 -3.85
N ALA A 15 22.51 17.91 -2.60
CA ALA A 15 22.03 19.09 -1.87
C ALA A 15 22.44 20.42 -2.52
N ASP A 16 23.62 20.48 -3.13
CA ASP A 16 24.14 21.67 -3.83
C ASP A 16 23.49 21.90 -5.20
N GLN A 17 22.86 20.86 -5.78
CA GLN A 17 22.19 20.89 -7.08
C GLN A 17 20.66 21.04 -6.98
N LEU A 18 20.10 20.83 -5.79
CA LEU A 18 18.66 20.85 -5.54
C LEU A 18 17.97 22.13 -6.02
N LYS A 19 18.59 23.29 -5.76
CA LYS A 19 18.01 24.59 -6.13
C LYS A 19 17.85 24.72 -7.64
N ASP A 20 18.90 24.41 -8.40
CA ASP A 20 18.90 24.56 -9.85
C ASP A 20 17.90 23.60 -10.51
N PHE A 21 17.82 22.36 -10.00
CA PHE A 21 16.82 21.39 -10.43
C PHE A 21 15.39 21.87 -10.15
N ARG A 22 15.14 22.44 -8.97
CA ARG A 22 13.82 22.99 -8.58
C ARG A 22 13.43 24.20 -9.43
N ASP A 23 14.39 25.07 -9.76
CA ASP A 23 14.16 26.23 -10.63
C ASP A 23 13.86 25.80 -12.07
N ALA A 24 14.54 24.76 -12.58
CA ALA A 24 14.25 24.19 -13.90
C ALA A 24 12.81 23.65 -14.00
N LEU A 25 12.32 22.97 -12.97
CA LEU A 25 10.92 22.51 -12.89
C LEU A 25 9.92 23.67 -12.80
N THR A 26 10.33 24.79 -12.20
CA THR A 26 9.48 25.98 -12.07
C THR A 26 9.18 26.64 -13.43
N ASN A 27 10.09 26.49 -14.39
CA ASN A 27 9.93 27.00 -15.75
C ASN A 27 8.92 26.21 -16.60
N LEU A 28 8.49 25.04 -16.14
CA LEU A 28 7.37 24.33 -16.77
C LEU A 28 6.05 25.02 -16.43
N GLN A 29 5.21 25.25 -17.45
CA GLN A 29 3.92 25.89 -17.26
C GLN A 29 2.92 25.01 -16.50
N GLY A 30 2.12 25.66 -15.65
CA GLY A 30 1.01 25.08 -14.89
C GLY A 30 1.29 24.95 -13.39
N ASP A 31 0.24 25.07 -12.58
CA ASP A 31 0.32 24.98 -11.10
C ASP A 31 0.05 23.57 -10.56
N PHE A 32 -0.22 22.64 -11.47
CA PHE A 32 -0.62 21.28 -11.15
C PHE A 32 -0.12 20.29 -12.18
N TYR A 33 0.42 19.19 -11.70
CA TYR A 33 0.85 18.06 -12.50
C TYR A 33 0.41 16.77 -11.82
N HIS A 34 -0.28 15.93 -12.58
CA HIS A 34 -0.35 14.50 -12.31
C HIS A 34 -0.21 13.76 -13.65
N ALA A 35 0.67 12.77 -13.71
CA ALA A 35 1.03 12.12 -14.96
C ALA A 35 -0.17 11.44 -15.65
N ASN A 36 -1.13 10.93 -14.87
CA ASN A 36 -2.36 10.31 -15.41
C ASN A 36 -3.41 11.30 -15.93
N ARG A 37 -3.25 12.61 -15.65
CA ARG A 37 -4.13 13.70 -16.10
C ARG A 37 -3.44 14.62 -17.11
N ALA A 38 -2.12 14.54 -17.21
CA ALA A 38 -1.33 15.28 -18.17
C ALA A 38 -1.47 14.68 -19.58
N SER A 39 -1.29 15.50 -20.62
CA SER A 39 -1.20 15.00 -21.99
C SER A 39 0.07 14.15 -22.17
N PRO A 40 0.08 13.21 -23.13
CA PRO A 40 1.29 12.45 -23.47
C PRO A 40 2.50 13.34 -23.74
N ASP A 41 2.33 14.43 -24.49
CA ASP A 41 3.40 15.39 -24.79
C ASP A 41 3.94 16.07 -23.53
N ARG A 42 3.08 16.37 -22.55
CA ARG A 42 3.50 16.97 -21.28
C ARG A 42 4.27 15.98 -20.41
N ASN A 43 3.86 14.72 -20.39
CA ASN A 43 4.59 13.65 -19.71
C ASN A 43 5.97 13.46 -20.35
N GLN A 44 6.02 13.41 -21.68
CA GLN A 44 7.26 13.28 -22.44
C GLN A 44 8.20 14.47 -22.16
N ALA A 45 7.70 15.70 -22.26
CA ALA A 45 8.51 16.91 -22.02
C ALA A 45 9.05 16.98 -20.58
N LEU A 46 8.28 16.55 -19.57
CA LEU A 46 8.77 16.48 -18.20
C LEU A 46 9.85 15.40 -18.03
N LEU A 47 9.67 14.21 -18.61
CA LEU A 47 10.68 13.16 -18.55
C LEU A 47 11.96 13.55 -19.29
N GLU A 48 11.86 14.24 -20.43
CA GLU A 48 13.01 14.79 -21.14
C GLU A 48 13.72 15.86 -20.31
N LEU A 49 12.98 16.75 -19.64
CA LEU A 49 13.56 17.72 -18.71
C LEU A 49 14.30 16.99 -17.58
N VAL A 50 13.68 15.97 -16.96
CA VAL A 50 14.32 15.16 -15.93
C VAL A 50 15.61 14.57 -16.48
N HIS A 51 15.58 13.86 -17.60
CA HIS A 51 16.77 13.25 -18.20
C HIS A 51 17.88 14.29 -18.50
N GLN A 52 17.52 15.47 -19.03
CA GLN A 52 18.49 16.52 -19.35
C GLN A 52 19.05 17.25 -18.12
N GLN A 53 18.23 17.42 -17.09
CA GLN A 53 18.57 18.22 -15.90
C GLN A 53 19.03 17.36 -14.73
N LEU A 54 18.93 16.03 -14.80
CA LEU A 54 19.50 15.13 -13.80
C LEU A 54 21.01 15.36 -13.76
N PRO A 55 21.51 15.94 -12.66
CA PRO A 55 22.92 16.27 -12.59
C PRO A 55 23.76 15.00 -12.44
N PRO A 56 25.08 15.07 -12.71
CA PRO A 56 26.00 13.95 -12.45
C PRO A 56 25.88 13.49 -11.01
N GLY A 57 25.60 12.20 -10.80
CA GLY A 57 25.39 11.60 -9.47
C GLY A 57 23.92 11.46 -9.06
N ALA A 58 22.99 12.12 -9.75
CA ALA A 58 21.57 11.90 -9.53
C ALA A 58 21.14 10.50 -10.00
N ALA A 59 20.22 9.89 -9.25
CA ALA A 59 19.71 8.56 -9.52
C ALA A 59 18.20 8.53 -9.34
N ILE A 60 17.52 7.80 -10.20
CA ILE A 60 16.11 7.50 -10.02
C ILE A 60 16.00 6.07 -9.52
N ILE A 61 15.30 5.88 -8.40
CA ILE A 61 15.02 4.56 -7.85
C ILE A 61 13.52 4.34 -7.89
N THR A 62 13.08 3.26 -8.53
CA THR A 62 11.73 2.74 -8.37
C THR A 62 11.79 1.42 -7.62
N VAL A 63 11.00 1.29 -6.57
CA VAL A 63 10.76 -0.01 -5.94
C VAL A 63 9.31 -0.43 -6.17
N GLY A 64 9.05 -1.72 -6.15
CA GLY A 64 7.68 -2.16 -6.03
C GLY A 64 7.47 -3.57 -5.54
N THR A 65 6.23 -3.83 -5.17
CA THR A 65 5.76 -5.12 -4.67
C THR A 65 4.40 -5.43 -5.27
N ALA A 66 4.11 -6.72 -5.40
CA ALA A 66 2.76 -7.17 -5.70
C ALA A 66 1.83 -6.83 -4.53
N VAL A 67 0.60 -6.46 -4.85
CA VAL A 67 -0.50 -6.26 -3.91
C VAL A 67 -1.57 -7.30 -4.19
N ASP A 68 -1.91 -8.03 -3.14
CA ASP A 68 -2.93 -9.06 -3.20
C ASP A 68 -4.31 -8.45 -3.41
N TYR A 69 -5.18 -9.21 -4.06
CA TYR A 69 -6.59 -8.87 -4.17
C TYR A 69 -7.35 -9.38 -2.96
N SER A 70 -8.19 -8.52 -2.41
CA SER A 70 -9.26 -8.90 -1.48
C SER A 70 -10.61 -8.42 -2.03
N PRO A 71 -11.67 -9.26 -2.00
CA PRO A 71 -13.02 -8.79 -2.28
C PRO A 71 -13.56 -7.87 -1.18
N ASP A 72 -12.97 -7.91 0.02
CA ASP A 72 -13.25 -6.98 1.11
C ASP A 72 -12.44 -5.69 0.94
N ALA A 73 -13.13 -4.56 0.85
CA ALA A 73 -12.54 -3.27 0.52
C ALA A 73 -11.60 -2.76 1.63
N ASP A 74 -11.94 -2.99 2.90
CA ASP A 74 -11.12 -2.57 4.03
C ASP A 74 -9.80 -3.34 4.06
N THR A 75 -9.87 -4.67 3.90
CA THR A 75 -8.69 -5.54 3.75
C THR A 75 -7.85 -5.12 2.53
N GLN A 76 -8.47 -4.75 1.41
CA GLN A 76 -7.74 -4.28 0.23
C GLN A 76 -6.98 -2.98 0.51
N VAL A 77 -7.58 -2.04 1.24
CA VAL A 77 -6.92 -0.80 1.66
C VAL A 77 -5.74 -1.11 2.57
N ASP A 78 -5.88 -2.08 3.48
CA ASP A 78 -4.80 -2.52 4.35
C ASP A 78 -3.64 -3.14 3.55
N PHE A 79 -3.91 -3.98 2.55
CA PHE A 79 -2.87 -4.52 1.67
C PHE A 79 -2.13 -3.43 0.89
N ILE A 80 -2.83 -2.42 0.37
CA ILE A 80 -2.21 -1.29 -0.31
C ILE A 80 -1.32 -0.50 0.66
N ARG A 81 -1.77 -0.30 1.91
CA ARG A 81 -0.96 0.38 2.94
C ARG A 81 0.30 -0.40 3.28
N GLN A 82 0.19 -1.71 3.47
CA GLN A 82 1.33 -2.58 3.75
C GLN A 82 2.36 -2.57 2.62
N ALA A 83 1.89 -2.58 1.37
CA ALA A 83 2.75 -2.43 0.20
C ALA A 83 3.42 -1.05 0.13
N ARG A 84 2.68 0.02 0.44
CA ARG A 84 3.23 1.38 0.55
C ARG A 84 4.34 1.46 1.59
N HIS A 85 4.14 0.90 2.78
CA HIS A 85 5.13 0.88 3.86
C HIS A 85 6.36 0.04 3.52
N SER A 86 6.16 -1.12 2.88
CA SER A 86 7.25 -1.97 2.39
C SER A 86 8.11 -1.24 1.34
N ASN A 87 7.48 -0.59 0.38
CA ASN A 87 8.16 0.23 -0.63
C ASN A 87 8.90 1.42 0.00
N MET A 88 8.27 2.10 0.97
CA MET A 88 8.87 3.24 1.65
C MET A 88 10.15 2.83 2.40
N LEU A 89 10.12 1.71 3.14
CA LEU A 89 11.33 1.18 3.77
C LEU A 89 12.41 0.89 2.72
N SER A 90 12.04 0.19 1.65
CA SER A 90 12.99 -0.21 0.62
C SER A 90 13.63 1.01 -0.06
N LEU A 91 12.86 2.04 -0.43
CA LEU A 91 13.42 3.27 -1.00
C LEU A 91 14.38 3.99 -0.06
N ILE A 92 14.05 4.11 1.22
CA ILE A 92 14.91 4.78 2.18
C ILE A 92 16.21 3.98 2.35
N GLN A 93 16.14 2.64 2.46
CA GLN A 93 17.32 1.79 2.55
C GLN A 93 18.19 1.89 1.29
N GLN A 94 17.61 1.88 0.10
CA GLN A 94 18.34 2.08 -1.17
C GLN A 94 18.94 3.49 -1.30
N GLY A 95 18.34 4.49 -0.66
CA GLY A 95 18.87 5.85 -0.57
C GLY A 95 20.02 5.98 0.44
N GLN A 96 19.97 5.26 1.55
CA GLN A 96 20.99 5.28 2.59
C GLN A 96 22.19 4.38 2.28
N ASP A 97 22.00 3.30 1.50
CA ASP A 97 23.06 2.39 1.03
C ASP A 97 23.76 2.92 -0.24
N ARG A 98 24.16 4.20 -0.22
CA ARG A 98 24.91 4.85 -1.30
C ARG A 98 26.16 5.50 -0.73
N ASP A 99 27.15 5.75 -1.61
CA ASP A 99 28.40 6.44 -1.23
C ASP A 99 28.12 7.82 -0.58
N ASN A 100 27.06 8.50 -1.04
CA ASN A 100 26.50 9.68 -0.41
C ASN A 100 25.06 9.37 0.04
N PRO A 101 24.85 9.01 1.32
CA PRO A 101 23.54 8.62 1.82
C PRO A 101 22.51 9.74 1.73
N VAL A 102 21.25 9.38 1.46
CA VAL A 102 20.12 10.30 1.52
C VAL A 102 19.78 10.63 2.98
N TYR A 103 19.83 11.92 3.33
CA TYR A 103 19.51 12.42 4.69
C TYR A 103 18.15 13.13 4.80
N ALA A 104 17.52 13.47 3.68
CA ALA A 104 16.21 14.12 3.65
C ALA A 104 15.29 13.45 2.61
N PHE A 105 14.06 13.15 3.01
CA PHE A 105 13.05 12.48 2.21
C PHE A 105 11.80 13.37 2.06
N VAL A 106 11.55 13.84 0.85
CA VAL A 106 10.35 14.61 0.50
C VAL A 106 9.38 13.71 -0.23
N PHE A 107 8.17 13.56 0.29
CA PHE A 107 7.18 12.64 -0.28
C PHE A 107 5.78 13.22 -0.28
N GLU A 108 4.95 12.69 -1.19
CA GLU A 108 3.59 13.18 -1.37
C GLU A 108 2.72 12.84 -0.16
N ARG A 109 1.96 13.84 0.31
CA ARG A 109 0.88 13.63 1.27
C ARG A 109 -0.33 12.99 0.58
N MET A 110 -0.91 12.01 1.24
CA MET A 110 -2.21 11.45 0.90
C MET A 110 -3.32 12.49 1.14
N ARG A 111 -4.45 12.34 0.43
CA ARG A 111 -5.66 13.15 0.69
C ARG A 111 -6.26 12.88 2.06
N ASN A 112 -6.01 11.70 2.62
CA ASN A 112 -6.50 11.30 3.93
C ASN A 112 -5.41 11.56 4.97
N ASP A 113 -5.64 12.52 5.87
CA ASP A 113 -4.69 12.88 6.92
C ASP A 113 -4.39 11.76 7.91
N LYS A 114 -5.31 10.79 8.07
CA LYS A 114 -5.05 9.59 8.87
C LYS A 114 -4.02 8.68 8.22
N GLU A 115 -4.04 8.56 6.89
CA GLU A 115 -3.02 7.81 6.15
C GLU A 115 -1.66 8.51 6.24
N ASN A 116 -1.64 9.85 6.20
CA ASN A 116 -0.44 10.65 6.42
C ASN A 116 0.20 10.34 7.78
N GLN A 117 -0.60 10.35 8.85
CA GLN A 117 -0.12 9.99 10.20
C GLN A 117 0.42 8.56 10.26
N LEU A 118 -0.24 7.60 9.61
CA LEU A 118 0.24 6.21 9.58
C LEU A 118 1.55 6.04 8.81
N ASP A 119 1.80 6.84 7.78
CA ASP A 119 3.09 6.83 7.09
C ASP A 119 4.22 7.34 7.98
N LEU A 120 3.97 8.40 8.76
CA LEU A 120 4.95 8.91 9.73
C LEU A 120 5.21 7.90 10.87
N GLU A 121 4.16 7.21 11.34
CA GLU A 121 4.29 6.13 12.33
C GLU A 121 5.08 4.94 11.76
N ALA A 122 4.90 4.61 10.48
CA ALA A 122 5.70 3.58 9.82
C ALA A 122 7.19 3.96 9.75
N ILE A 123 7.53 5.19 9.34
CA ILE A 123 8.94 5.65 9.33
C ILE A 123 9.53 5.62 10.75
N SER A 124 8.79 6.12 11.75
CA SER A 124 9.19 6.05 13.16
C SER A 124 9.43 4.60 13.60
N ASN A 125 8.57 3.67 13.17
CA ASN A 125 8.72 2.25 13.44
C ASN A 125 9.99 1.67 12.81
N PHE A 126 10.36 2.08 11.58
CA PHE A 126 11.59 1.63 10.91
C PHE A 126 12.84 2.09 11.66
N ILE A 127 12.88 3.36 12.08
CA ILE A 127 13.98 3.94 12.87
C ILE A 127 14.11 3.21 14.21
N GLN A 128 13.00 3.04 14.94
CA GLN A 128 13.02 2.36 16.24
C GLN A 128 13.39 0.88 16.14
N ALA A 129 13.16 0.25 14.98
CA ALA A 129 13.61 -1.11 14.71
C ALA A 129 15.07 -1.20 14.23
N GLY A 130 15.75 -0.05 14.03
CA GLY A 130 17.12 0.01 13.53
C GLY A 130 17.26 -0.42 12.07
N LEU A 131 16.19 -0.29 11.28
CA LEU A 131 16.21 -0.67 9.85
C LEU A 131 16.72 0.45 8.95
N ILE A 132 16.58 1.70 9.39
CA ILE A 132 17.08 2.90 8.72
C ILE A 132 17.68 3.84 9.77
N ASP A 133 18.64 4.65 9.36
CA ASP A 133 19.13 5.77 10.17
C ASP A 133 18.08 6.89 10.23
N PRO A 134 18.11 7.75 11.26
CA PRO A 134 17.25 8.94 11.32
C PRO A 134 17.36 9.76 10.03
N ILE A 135 16.20 10.15 9.50
CA ILE A 135 16.08 10.85 8.23
C ILE A 135 15.13 12.03 8.38
N ASP A 136 15.51 13.19 7.84
CA ASP A 136 14.62 14.34 7.79
C ASP A 136 13.48 14.04 6.81
N GLN A 137 12.25 14.37 7.17
CA GLN A 137 11.08 14.01 6.38
C GLN A 137 10.15 15.20 6.17
N VAL A 138 9.72 15.40 4.92
CA VAL A 138 8.80 16.45 4.52
C VAL A 138 7.67 15.83 3.72
N GLN A 139 6.46 15.83 4.29
CA GLN A 139 5.27 15.32 3.64
C GLN A 139 4.41 16.47 3.11
N VAL A 140 4.31 16.62 1.79
CA VAL A 140 3.72 17.82 1.14
C VAL A 140 2.90 17.47 -0.10
N SER A 141 2.09 18.42 -0.58
CA SER A 141 1.35 18.24 -1.83
C SER A 141 2.24 18.58 -3.04
N PRO A 142 2.06 17.91 -4.20
CA PRO A 142 2.74 18.28 -5.44
C PRO A 142 2.44 19.71 -5.93
N SER A 143 1.35 20.33 -5.46
CA SER A 143 1.09 21.75 -5.73
C SER A 143 1.96 22.69 -4.90
N ALA A 144 2.44 22.25 -3.73
CA ALA A 144 3.31 23.02 -2.85
C ALA A 144 4.79 22.75 -3.14
N GLU A 145 5.12 21.54 -3.62
CA GLU A 145 6.48 21.15 -3.95
C GLU A 145 6.52 20.50 -5.34
N ARG A 146 7.12 21.21 -6.31
CA ARG A 146 7.20 20.77 -7.72
C ARG A 146 8.19 19.62 -7.92
N LEU A 147 9.11 19.40 -6.98
CA LEU A 147 9.99 18.22 -7.00
C LEU A 147 9.21 16.91 -7.06
N LEU A 148 7.98 16.87 -6.52
CA LEU A 148 7.11 15.69 -6.54
C LEU A 148 6.53 15.38 -7.93
N TRP A 149 6.65 16.27 -8.92
CA TRP A 149 6.18 16.00 -10.28
C TRP A 149 7.06 14.95 -10.97
N THR A 150 8.36 14.93 -10.67
CA THR A 150 9.32 14.04 -11.32
C THR A 150 9.14 12.57 -10.91
N PRO A 151 9.03 12.20 -9.62
CA PRO A 151 8.72 10.81 -9.27
C PRO A 151 7.35 10.37 -9.77
N ASP A 152 6.34 11.25 -9.85
CA ASP A 152 5.02 10.90 -10.42
C ASP A 152 5.12 10.58 -11.92
N ALA A 153 5.85 11.38 -12.69
CA ALA A 153 6.10 11.13 -14.11
C ALA A 153 6.82 9.81 -14.36
N VAL A 154 7.89 9.53 -13.59
CA VAL A 154 8.65 8.28 -13.74
C VAL A 154 7.82 7.09 -13.28
N CYS A 155 7.11 7.20 -12.15
CA CYS A 155 6.23 6.13 -11.66
C CYS A 155 5.15 5.80 -12.70
N TYR A 156 4.58 6.80 -13.37
CA TYR A 156 3.64 6.59 -14.46
C TYR A 156 4.26 5.89 -15.67
N ALA A 157 5.49 6.26 -16.07
CA ALA A 157 6.22 5.56 -17.14
C ALA A 157 6.47 4.08 -16.78
N VAL A 158 6.88 3.79 -15.55
CA VAL A 158 7.05 2.41 -15.06
C VAL A 158 5.72 1.67 -15.04
N GLN A 159 4.63 2.30 -14.60
CA GLN A 159 3.30 1.69 -14.63
C GLN A 159 2.82 1.39 -16.05
N LYS A 160 3.16 2.21 -17.05
CA LYS A 160 2.86 1.94 -18.47
C LYS A 160 3.58 0.72 -18.99
N VAL A 161 4.84 0.52 -18.58
CA VAL A 161 5.58 -0.71 -18.87
C VAL A 161 4.90 -1.91 -18.22
N LEU A 162 4.65 -1.85 -16.91
CA LEU A 162 4.11 -2.99 -16.18
C LEU A 162 2.70 -3.35 -16.64
N ASN A 163 1.82 -2.37 -16.82
CA ASN A 163 0.42 -2.63 -17.15
C ASN A 163 0.22 -2.95 -18.62
N SER A 164 0.91 -2.29 -19.54
CA SER A 164 0.60 -2.37 -20.98
C SER A 164 1.79 -2.71 -21.87
N SER A 165 2.96 -3.00 -21.29
CA SER A 165 4.22 -3.16 -22.03
C SER A 165 4.49 -1.97 -22.96
N ASP A 166 4.08 -0.77 -22.54
CA ASP A 166 4.29 0.48 -23.26
C ASP A 166 5.57 1.14 -22.74
N TYR A 167 6.60 1.08 -23.57
CA TYR A 167 7.95 1.56 -23.25
C TYR A 167 8.18 3.02 -23.67
N THR A 168 7.20 3.67 -24.32
CA THR A 168 7.41 4.98 -24.98
C THR A 168 8.01 6.02 -24.04
N LEU A 169 7.43 6.17 -22.83
CA LEU A 169 7.92 7.11 -21.82
C LEU A 169 9.15 6.57 -21.07
N PHE A 170 9.21 5.24 -20.87
CA PHE A 170 10.30 4.57 -20.14
C PHE A 170 11.65 4.72 -20.85
N GLU A 171 11.67 4.65 -22.20
CA GLU A 171 12.88 4.80 -22.99
C GLU A 171 13.61 6.13 -22.74
N THR A 172 12.89 7.19 -22.36
CA THR A 172 13.45 8.51 -22.06
C THR A 172 14.30 8.52 -20.78
N ILE A 173 13.98 7.66 -19.80
CA ILE A 173 14.57 7.71 -18.45
C ILE A 173 15.31 6.45 -18.03
N LYS A 174 15.29 5.38 -18.85
CA LYS A 174 15.82 4.07 -18.49
C LYS A 174 17.30 4.09 -18.09
N ASP A 175 18.09 4.99 -18.67
CA ASP A 175 19.54 5.07 -18.42
C ASP A 175 19.87 5.65 -17.04
N ASN A 176 18.91 6.30 -16.38
CA ASN A 176 19.04 6.87 -15.05
C ASN A 176 18.16 6.16 -14.00
N LEU A 177 17.43 5.12 -14.41
CA LEU A 177 16.44 4.44 -13.59
C LEU A 177 16.92 3.07 -13.13
N GLU A 178 16.99 2.89 -11.83
CA GLU A 178 17.17 1.62 -11.16
C GLU A 178 15.81 1.11 -10.65
N VAL A 179 15.46 -0.14 -10.95
CA VAL A 179 14.19 -0.74 -10.50
C VAL A 179 14.47 -1.92 -9.60
N TYR A 180 13.82 -1.97 -8.43
CA TYR A 180 14.02 -3.04 -7.44
C TYR A 180 12.71 -3.66 -6.97
N ASP A 181 12.77 -4.94 -6.63
CA ASP A 181 11.74 -5.60 -5.86
C ASP A 181 11.86 -5.19 -4.40
N ALA A 182 10.79 -4.58 -3.87
CA ALA A 182 10.81 -3.98 -2.53
C ALA A 182 11.06 -5.01 -1.42
N LEU A 183 10.67 -6.27 -1.62
CA LEU A 183 10.79 -7.29 -0.58
C LEU A 183 12.21 -7.88 -0.51
N SER A 184 12.85 -8.14 -1.65
CA SER A 184 14.15 -8.82 -1.74
C SER A 184 15.32 -7.90 -2.04
N HIS A 185 15.06 -6.64 -2.38
CA HIS A 185 16.04 -5.63 -2.81
C HIS A 185 16.81 -6.02 -4.07
N ARG A 186 16.28 -6.97 -4.84
CA ARG A 186 16.89 -7.41 -6.09
C ARG A 186 16.46 -6.50 -7.24
N TYR A 187 17.41 -6.24 -8.13
CA TYR A 187 17.15 -5.50 -9.36
C TYR A 187 16.11 -6.21 -10.22
N LEU A 188 15.23 -5.43 -10.85
CA LEU A 188 14.20 -5.86 -11.76
C LEU A 188 14.48 -5.27 -13.14
N ASP A 189 14.75 -6.14 -14.11
CA ASP A 189 14.91 -5.73 -15.50
C ASP A 189 13.54 -5.50 -16.13
N LEU A 190 13.22 -4.24 -16.42
CA LEU A 190 12.02 -3.84 -17.12
C LEU A 190 12.21 -3.78 -18.65
N ALA A 191 13.44 -3.83 -19.19
CA ALA A 191 13.70 -3.62 -20.61
C ALA A 191 12.91 -4.59 -21.51
N PRO A 192 12.56 -4.19 -22.74
CA PRO A 192 11.91 -5.09 -23.69
C PRO A 192 12.83 -6.27 -24.02
N GLY A 193 12.30 -7.49 -23.96
CA GLY A 193 13.07 -8.69 -24.24
C GLY A 193 12.24 -9.95 -24.07
N GLN A 194 12.69 -11.05 -24.69
CA GLN A 194 12.07 -12.35 -24.42
C GLN A 194 12.16 -12.66 -22.93
N ASN A 195 11.18 -13.41 -22.41
CA ASN A 195 11.30 -14.09 -21.12
C ASN A 195 12.64 -14.83 -21.13
N GLN A 196 13.69 -14.27 -20.50
CA GLN A 196 14.93 -15.00 -20.32
C GLN A 196 14.51 -16.32 -19.69
N GLN A 197 14.83 -17.43 -20.37
CA GLN A 197 14.36 -18.78 -20.07
C GLN A 197 14.14 -18.94 -18.57
N THR A 198 12.87 -19.20 -18.23
CA THR A 198 12.30 -19.50 -16.92
C THR A 198 13.35 -20.08 -15.98
N GLN A 199 14.11 -19.23 -15.28
CA GLN A 199 14.85 -19.70 -14.12
C GLN A 199 13.79 -20.20 -13.14
N MET A 200 13.97 -21.43 -12.65
CA MET A 200 12.98 -22.07 -11.79
C MET A 200 12.70 -21.15 -10.60
N SER A 201 11.42 -20.89 -10.36
CA SER A 201 10.96 -20.21 -9.15
C SER A 201 11.61 -20.87 -7.92
N ALA A 202 12.19 -20.06 -7.04
CA ALA A 202 12.80 -20.54 -5.80
C ALA A 202 11.78 -20.63 -4.64
N LEU A 203 10.51 -20.32 -4.91
CA LEU A 203 9.43 -20.34 -3.93
C LEU A 203 9.29 -21.74 -3.29
N ASN A 204 9.27 -21.78 -1.96
CA ASN A 204 9.11 -23.00 -1.19
C ASN A 204 7.75 -23.07 -0.50
N PHE A 205 6.85 -23.83 -1.10
CA PHE A 205 5.47 -23.95 -0.63
C PHE A 205 5.30 -24.87 0.58
N VAL A 206 6.30 -25.66 0.96
CA VAL A 206 6.15 -26.63 2.06
C VAL A 206 5.79 -25.91 3.36
N ALA A 207 6.59 -24.91 3.73
CA ALA A 207 6.35 -24.13 4.94
C ALA A 207 5.10 -23.23 4.85
N ALA A 208 4.64 -22.92 3.64
CA ALA A 208 3.43 -22.13 3.37
C ALA A 208 2.12 -22.96 3.38
N THR A 209 2.19 -24.28 3.27
CA THR A 209 1.00 -25.16 3.12
C THR A 209 0.85 -26.23 4.20
N VAL A 210 1.94 -26.73 4.76
CA VAL A 210 1.90 -27.77 5.80
C VAL A 210 1.28 -27.23 7.09
N PRO A 211 0.44 -27.98 7.83
CA PRO A 211 -0.10 -27.53 9.12
C PRO A 211 0.98 -27.06 10.10
N ILE A 212 0.73 -25.94 10.79
CA ILE A 212 1.70 -25.25 11.67
C ILE A 212 2.27 -26.19 12.74
N GLU A 213 1.43 -27.05 13.30
CA GLU A 213 1.77 -27.99 14.38
C GLU A 213 2.74 -29.08 13.92
N LYS A 214 2.83 -29.32 12.61
CA LYS A 214 3.73 -30.31 12.01
C LYS A 214 5.08 -29.72 11.60
N LEU A 215 5.24 -28.39 11.63
CA LEU A 215 6.50 -27.75 11.30
C LEU A 215 7.51 -27.92 12.44
N SER A 216 8.79 -28.03 12.09
CA SER A 216 9.89 -27.96 13.06
C SER A 216 10.02 -26.55 13.63
N ASP A 217 10.64 -26.41 14.79
CA ASP A 217 10.87 -25.09 15.41
C ASP A 217 11.64 -24.14 14.49
N ASN A 218 12.62 -24.66 13.74
CA ASN A 218 13.34 -23.86 12.74
C ASN A 218 12.38 -23.38 11.63
N ALA A 219 11.56 -24.27 11.07
CA ALA A 219 10.59 -23.89 10.04
C ALA A 219 9.56 -22.88 10.59
N LEU A 220 9.11 -23.03 11.84
CA LEU A 220 8.24 -22.07 12.51
C LEU A 220 8.90 -20.70 12.66
N MET A 221 10.19 -20.62 13.02
CA MET A 221 10.92 -19.35 13.07
C MET A 221 10.99 -18.68 11.69
N GLN A 222 11.19 -19.46 10.62
CA GLN A 222 11.17 -18.93 9.26
C GLN A 222 9.78 -18.42 8.87
N VAL A 223 8.71 -19.14 9.19
CA VAL A 223 7.33 -18.68 8.97
C VAL A 223 7.05 -17.41 9.77
N ALA A 224 7.36 -17.39 11.07
CA ALA A 224 7.17 -16.23 11.94
C ALA A 224 7.91 -14.98 11.43
N SER A 225 9.08 -15.16 10.81
CA SER A 225 9.84 -14.06 10.18
C SER A 225 9.15 -13.46 8.95
N GLY A 226 8.15 -14.13 8.36
CA GLY A 226 7.50 -13.72 7.12
C GLY A 226 8.26 -14.14 5.86
N ARG A 227 9.19 -15.10 5.97
CA ARG A 227 10.04 -15.56 4.85
C ARG A 227 9.25 -16.11 3.68
N PHE A 228 8.07 -16.66 3.95
CA PHE A 228 7.23 -17.34 2.97
C PHE A 228 6.00 -16.53 2.57
N VAL A 229 5.99 -15.21 2.81
CA VAL A 229 4.81 -14.37 2.54
C VAL A 229 4.32 -14.49 1.09
N ARG A 230 5.23 -14.59 0.12
CA ARG A 230 4.87 -14.78 -1.30
C ARG A 230 4.23 -16.14 -1.55
N GLU A 231 4.78 -17.18 -0.94
CA GLU A 231 4.27 -18.54 -1.05
C GLU A 231 2.92 -18.70 -0.37
N GLU A 232 2.70 -18.03 0.77
CA GLU A 232 1.43 -17.97 1.49
C GLU A 232 0.33 -17.38 0.61
N VAL A 233 0.64 -16.28 -0.07
CA VAL A 233 -0.26 -15.64 -1.02
C VAL A 233 -0.55 -16.56 -2.20
N VAL A 234 0.46 -17.09 -2.88
CA VAL A 234 0.24 -17.97 -4.04
C VAL A 234 -0.55 -19.23 -3.64
N ALA A 235 -0.30 -19.78 -2.44
CA ALA A 235 -1.02 -20.93 -1.91
C ALA A 235 -2.48 -20.59 -1.57
N SER A 236 -2.75 -19.46 -0.92
CA SER A 236 -4.11 -19.03 -0.57
C SER A 236 -4.97 -18.85 -1.82
N LEU A 237 -4.39 -18.23 -2.85
CA LEU A 237 -5.05 -18.01 -4.12
C LEU A 237 -5.34 -19.34 -4.84
N SER A 238 -4.39 -20.27 -4.85
CA SER A 238 -4.59 -21.60 -5.45
C SER A 238 -5.72 -22.37 -4.78
N ASN A 239 -5.89 -22.23 -3.46
CA ASN A 239 -6.93 -22.91 -2.68
C ASN A 239 -8.31 -22.23 -2.78
N SER A 240 -8.36 -20.94 -3.13
CA SER A 240 -9.61 -20.17 -3.26
C SER A 240 -10.30 -20.32 -4.62
N LEU A 241 -9.67 -21.00 -5.59
CA LEU A 241 -10.23 -21.19 -6.93
C LEU A 241 -11.14 -22.43 -6.98
N PRO A 242 -12.37 -22.32 -7.54
CA PRO A 242 -13.20 -23.50 -7.78
C PRO A 242 -12.51 -24.44 -8.78
N GLU A 243 -12.67 -25.76 -8.59
CA GLU A 243 -12.29 -26.77 -9.60
C GLU A 243 -13.14 -26.58 -10.86
N GLY A 244 -12.67 -25.76 -11.80
CA GLY A 244 -13.35 -25.46 -13.05
C GLY A 244 -12.63 -24.36 -13.85
N PRO A 245 -12.98 -24.15 -15.13
CA PRO A 245 -12.46 -23.03 -15.90
C PRO A 245 -12.82 -21.72 -15.18
N LEU A 246 -11.81 -20.87 -14.98
CA LEU A 246 -12.00 -19.52 -14.44
C LEU A 246 -13.08 -18.80 -15.26
N PRO A 247 -14.07 -18.15 -14.63
CA PRO A 247 -15.00 -17.29 -15.36
C PRO A 247 -14.21 -16.28 -16.19
N GLU A 248 -14.60 -16.08 -17.46
CA GLU A 248 -13.99 -15.05 -18.31
C GLU A 248 -13.93 -13.71 -17.56
N GLY A 249 -12.71 -13.14 -17.43
CA GLY A 249 -12.49 -11.88 -16.72
C GLY A 249 -11.86 -11.99 -15.32
N GLN A 250 -11.56 -13.19 -14.82
CA GLN A 250 -10.73 -13.41 -13.63
C GLN A 250 -9.34 -13.92 -14.06
N GLY A 251 -8.41 -12.99 -14.30
CA GLY A 251 -6.99 -13.35 -14.40
C GLY A 251 -6.53 -14.05 -13.11
N ARG A 252 -5.41 -14.79 -13.14
CA ARG A 252 -4.80 -15.28 -11.89
C ARG A 252 -4.74 -14.10 -10.92
N ILE A 253 -5.11 -14.31 -9.67
CA ILE A 253 -5.39 -13.24 -8.71
C ILE A 253 -4.16 -12.33 -8.43
N LEU A 254 -2.98 -12.76 -8.89
CA LEU A 254 -1.73 -11.99 -8.94
C LEU A 254 -1.40 -11.32 -10.27
N GLN A 255 -2.24 -11.41 -11.29
CA GLN A 255 -2.08 -10.80 -12.60
C GLN A 255 -3.19 -9.76 -12.79
N PRO A 256 -2.91 -8.58 -13.36
CA PRO A 256 -3.98 -7.69 -13.77
C PRO A 256 -4.89 -8.46 -14.75
N LYS A 257 -6.19 -8.12 -14.79
CA LYS A 257 -7.14 -8.77 -15.73
C LYS A 257 -6.49 -8.83 -17.11
N ALA A 258 -6.57 -9.98 -17.78
CA ALA A 258 -6.08 -10.16 -19.13
C ALA A 258 -6.79 -9.19 -20.09
N GLN A 259 -6.29 -7.96 -20.18
CA GLN A 259 -6.58 -7.02 -21.25
C GLN A 259 -5.48 -7.22 -22.29
N GLU A 260 -5.84 -7.18 -23.57
CA GLU A 260 -4.85 -7.27 -24.67
C GLU A 260 -3.71 -6.25 -24.43
N GLY A 261 -2.47 -6.73 -24.33
CA GLY A 261 -1.27 -5.92 -24.03
C GLY A 261 -0.79 -5.96 -22.56
N VAL A 262 -1.64 -6.37 -21.63
CA VAL A 262 -1.24 -6.73 -20.26
C VAL A 262 -0.69 -8.15 -20.28
N GLY A 263 0.59 -8.38 -19.98
CA GLY A 263 1.03 -9.77 -19.83
C GLY A 263 2.51 -9.97 -19.63
N ASP A 264 3.34 -9.42 -20.50
CA ASP A 264 4.74 -9.86 -20.56
C ASP A 264 5.61 -9.15 -19.53
N ALA A 265 5.62 -7.81 -19.49
CA ALA A 265 6.46 -7.06 -18.56
C ALA A 265 6.11 -7.33 -17.09
N TYR A 266 4.83 -7.29 -16.73
CA TYR A 266 4.38 -7.60 -15.37
C TYR A 266 4.76 -9.03 -14.95
N SER A 267 4.44 -10.03 -15.78
CA SER A 267 4.72 -11.43 -15.44
C SER A 267 6.22 -11.70 -15.36
N ARG A 268 7.03 -11.08 -16.23
CA ARG A 268 8.50 -11.11 -16.14
C ARG A 268 8.98 -10.52 -14.83
N THR A 269 8.49 -9.34 -14.47
CA THR A 269 8.90 -8.63 -13.26
C THR A 269 8.54 -9.44 -12.01
N GLN A 270 7.34 -10.01 -11.97
CA GLN A 270 6.92 -10.91 -10.90
C GLN A 270 7.79 -12.18 -10.86
N ALA A 271 8.07 -12.79 -12.01
CA ALA A 271 8.92 -13.97 -12.09
C ALA A 271 10.34 -13.67 -11.57
N GLN A 272 10.93 -12.53 -11.94
CA GLN A 272 12.21 -12.07 -11.43
C GLN A 272 12.20 -11.93 -9.89
N GLY A 273 11.17 -11.30 -9.33
CA GLY A 273 10.99 -11.24 -7.87
C GLY A 273 10.93 -12.62 -7.21
N HIS A 274 10.37 -13.63 -7.89
CA HIS A 274 10.22 -15.00 -7.39
C HIS A 274 11.44 -15.91 -7.63
N GLN A 275 12.50 -15.43 -8.29
CA GLN A 275 13.72 -16.22 -8.51
C GLN A 275 14.51 -16.48 -7.23
N HIS A 276 14.26 -15.71 -6.18
CA HIS A 276 14.98 -15.82 -4.93
C HIS A 276 14.02 -15.85 -3.74
N GLN A 277 14.30 -16.75 -2.80
CA GLN A 277 13.67 -16.70 -1.49
C GLN A 277 14.11 -15.45 -0.76
N LEU A 278 13.21 -14.91 0.07
CA LEU A 278 13.55 -13.84 1.00
C LEU A 278 14.65 -14.33 1.94
N SER A 279 15.70 -13.51 2.09
CA SER A 279 16.71 -13.78 3.11
C SER A 279 16.08 -13.62 4.50
N PRO A 280 16.59 -14.31 5.54
CA PRO A 280 16.04 -14.17 6.90
C PRO A 280 16.02 -12.72 7.40
N ALA A 281 17.05 -11.94 7.08
CA ALA A 281 17.13 -10.53 7.48
C ALA A 281 16.07 -9.68 6.76
N GLN A 282 15.92 -9.87 5.45
CA GLN A 282 14.91 -9.13 4.67
C GLN A 282 13.48 -9.55 5.03
N ALA A 283 13.25 -10.83 5.33
CA ALA A 283 11.95 -11.29 5.81
C ALA A 283 11.52 -10.55 7.10
N VAL A 284 12.43 -10.44 8.06
CA VAL A 284 12.22 -9.68 9.30
C VAL A 284 12.00 -8.20 9.01
N ALA A 285 12.87 -7.57 8.21
CA ALA A 285 12.78 -6.15 7.87
C ALA A 285 11.42 -5.84 7.21
N GLN A 286 11.00 -6.62 6.23
CA GLN A 286 9.74 -6.42 5.52
C GLN A 286 8.52 -6.75 6.39
N SER A 287 8.61 -7.69 7.34
CA SER A 287 7.54 -7.93 8.31
C SER A 287 7.38 -6.76 9.28
N ILE A 288 8.49 -6.13 9.69
CA ILE A 288 8.46 -4.88 10.45
C ILE A 288 7.89 -3.75 9.59
N ALA A 289 8.30 -3.68 8.31
CA ALA A 289 7.86 -2.65 7.37
C ALA A 289 6.35 -2.64 7.18
N ARG A 290 5.74 -3.81 6.92
CA ARG A 290 4.28 -3.95 6.81
C ARG A 290 3.55 -3.51 8.08
N GLY A 291 4.22 -3.56 9.23
CA GLY A 291 3.61 -3.26 10.52
C GLY A 291 2.45 -4.20 10.87
N ASP A 292 2.34 -5.34 10.19
CA ASP A 292 1.30 -6.36 10.36
C ASP A 292 1.89 -7.76 10.15
N MET A 293 1.19 -8.77 10.66
CA MET A 293 1.53 -10.18 10.52
C MET A 293 0.49 -10.90 9.69
N THR A 294 0.93 -11.76 8.76
CA THR A 294 0.00 -12.68 8.11
C THR A 294 -0.64 -13.62 9.15
N PRO A 295 -1.84 -14.18 8.88
CA PRO A 295 -2.43 -15.19 9.76
C PRO A 295 -1.47 -16.33 10.09
N ARG A 296 -0.64 -16.72 9.12
CA ARG A 296 0.35 -17.79 9.27
C ARG A 296 1.51 -17.39 10.18
N GLN A 297 1.98 -16.14 10.09
CA GLN A 297 2.95 -15.59 11.04
C GLN A 297 2.39 -15.62 12.48
N LYS A 298 1.13 -15.19 12.68
CA LYS A 298 0.47 -15.21 13.99
C LYS A 298 0.41 -16.64 14.57
N GLN A 299 -0.06 -17.61 13.78
CA GLN A 299 -0.09 -19.02 14.17
C GLN A 299 1.31 -19.58 14.50
N ALA A 300 2.33 -19.20 13.73
CA ALA A 300 3.70 -19.64 14.01
C ALA A 300 4.22 -19.11 15.35
N PHE A 301 3.93 -17.84 15.69
CA PHE A 301 4.27 -17.27 16.99
C PHE A 301 3.51 -17.94 18.15
N GLU A 302 2.23 -18.23 17.98
CA GLU A 302 1.42 -18.95 18.96
C GLU A 302 1.97 -20.36 19.22
N GLU A 303 2.33 -21.07 18.16
CA GLU A 303 2.87 -22.43 18.25
C GLU A 303 4.27 -22.46 18.89
N LEU A 304 5.15 -21.52 18.52
CA LEU A 304 6.46 -21.35 19.18
C LEU A 304 6.30 -21.09 20.68
N ASN A 305 5.35 -20.24 21.06
CA ASN A 305 5.04 -19.95 22.45
C ASN A 305 4.49 -21.19 23.18
N ARG A 306 3.58 -21.94 22.54
CA ARG A 306 3.02 -23.18 23.08
C ARG A 306 4.10 -24.25 23.34
N ARG A 307 5.14 -24.30 22.50
CA ARG A 307 6.28 -25.20 22.65
C ARG A 307 7.32 -24.74 23.68
N GLY A 308 7.22 -23.49 24.15
CA GLY A 308 8.24 -22.88 25.01
C GLY A 308 9.56 -22.64 24.26
N THR A 309 9.52 -22.54 22.93
CA THR A 309 10.71 -22.32 22.10
C THR A 309 11.19 -20.87 22.27
N PRO A 310 12.47 -20.65 22.62
CA PRO A 310 13.01 -19.30 22.76
C PRO A 310 12.91 -18.50 21.45
N ILE A 311 12.30 -17.31 21.51
CA ILE A 311 12.16 -16.42 20.36
C ILE A 311 13.42 -15.54 20.25
N PRO A 312 14.13 -15.54 19.10
CA PRO A 312 15.32 -14.71 18.91
C PRO A 312 14.98 -13.21 18.84
N PRO A 313 15.94 -12.32 19.14
CA PRO A 313 15.71 -10.86 19.17
C PRO A 313 15.09 -10.30 17.89
N ALA A 314 15.49 -10.78 16.72
CA ALA A 314 14.95 -10.34 15.44
C ALA A 314 13.44 -10.62 15.31
N LEU A 315 12.96 -11.77 15.80
CA LEU A 315 11.53 -12.10 15.79
C LEU A 315 10.76 -11.39 16.90
N GLN A 316 11.43 -11.08 18.02
CA GLN A 316 10.86 -10.22 19.04
C GLN A 316 10.62 -8.80 18.49
N ALA A 317 11.54 -8.28 17.66
CA ALA A 317 11.37 -6.99 16.99
C ALA A 317 10.15 -6.99 16.05
N VAL A 318 9.89 -8.09 15.33
CA VAL A 318 8.66 -8.25 14.52
C VAL A 318 7.41 -8.15 15.39
N LYS A 319 7.37 -8.84 16.54
CA LYS A 319 6.26 -8.74 17.51
C LYS A 319 6.06 -7.33 18.04
N THR A 320 7.13 -6.70 18.51
CA THR A 320 7.06 -5.35 19.07
C THR A 320 6.64 -4.32 18.02
N SER A 321 7.12 -4.45 16.78
CA SER A 321 6.67 -3.64 15.64
C SER A 321 5.17 -3.82 15.37
N TYR A 322 4.69 -5.07 15.29
CA TYR A 322 3.27 -5.36 15.11
C TYR A 322 2.42 -4.70 16.20
N GLU A 323 2.75 -4.90 17.47
CA GLU A 323 2.01 -4.32 18.61
C GLU A 323 2.05 -2.79 18.63
N ARG A 324 3.14 -2.17 18.19
CA ARG A 324 3.24 -0.71 18.04
C ARG A 324 2.31 -0.21 16.94
N MET A 325 2.38 -0.83 15.77
CA MET A 325 1.63 -0.40 14.60
C MET A 325 0.12 -0.69 14.74
N GLU A 326 -0.27 -1.77 15.42
CA GLU A 326 -1.67 -2.01 15.79
C GLU A 326 -2.21 -0.89 16.69
N ARG A 327 -1.48 -0.51 17.74
CA ARG A 327 -1.88 0.60 18.62
C ARG A 327 -1.98 1.92 17.86
N ALA A 328 -1.05 2.21 16.96
CA ALA A 328 -1.11 3.39 16.11
C ALA A 328 -2.35 3.38 15.22
N ARG A 329 -2.66 2.24 14.58
CA ARG A 329 -3.88 2.07 13.77
C ARG A 329 -5.14 2.28 14.60
N GLU A 330 -5.23 1.70 15.79
CA GLU A 330 -6.39 1.89 16.68
C GLU A 330 -6.56 3.35 17.10
N GLN A 331 -5.47 4.06 17.41
CA GLN A 331 -5.50 5.47 17.80
C GLN A 331 -5.91 6.40 16.65
N ILE A 332 -5.39 6.16 15.45
CA ILE A 332 -5.57 7.04 14.29
C ILE A 332 -6.88 6.73 13.55
N LEU A 333 -7.15 5.45 13.30
CA LEU A 333 -8.31 5.00 12.53
C LEU A 333 -9.52 4.69 13.40
N GLY A 334 -9.34 4.47 14.71
CA GLY A 334 -10.35 3.97 15.62
C GLY A 334 -10.37 2.43 15.71
N PRO A 335 -11.15 1.84 16.63
CA PRO A 335 -11.28 0.39 16.79
C PRO A 335 -11.77 -0.30 15.51
N ASN A 336 -11.27 -1.50 15.21
CA ASN A 336 -11.68 -2.28 14.04
C ASN A 336 -13.19 -2.54 13.99
N GLU A 337 -13.82 -2.82 15.15
CA GLU A 337 -15.27 -3.07 15.23
C GLU A 337 -16.11 -1.84 14.84
N GLN A 338 -15.64 -0.64 15.21
CA GLN A 338 -16.30 0.62 14.83
C GLN A 338 -16.11 0.94 13.35
N ARG A 339 -14.95 0.56 12.77
CA ARG A 339 -14.73 0.71 11.32
C ARG A 339 -15.69 -0.18 10.51
N GLN A 340 -15.82 -1.46 10.88
CA GLN A 340 -16.77 -2.37 10.23
C GLN A 340 -18.23 -1.89 10.36
N GLN A 341 -18.64 -1.37 11.52
CA GLN A 341 -20.00 -0.84 11.72
C GLN A 341 -20.27 0.48 10.97
N ASN A 342 -19.33 1.43 10.97
CA ASN A 342 -19.46 2.70 10.26
C ASN A 342 -19.50 2.50 8.73
N HIS A 343 -18.85 1.45 8.22
CA HIS A 343 -18.84 1.17 6.79
C HIS A 343 -20.12 0.46 6.32
N LEU A 344 -20.67 -0.48 7.10
CA LEU A 344 -21.98 -1.09 6.85
C LEU A 344 -23.10 -0.03 6.80
N SER A 345 -23.05 0.96 7.68
CA SER A 345 -24.01 2.06 7.71
C SER A 345 -23.83 3.04 6.53
N SER A 346 -22.59 3.28 6.09
CA SER A 346 -22.29 4.08 4.90
C SER A 346 -22.78 3.40 3.61
N GLN A 347 -22.55 2.08 3.46
CA GLN A 347 -23.05 1.32 2.31
C GLN A 347 -24.58 1.26 2.27
N GLN A 348 -25.25 1.18 3.42
CA GLN A 348 -26.71 1.28 3.49
C GLN A 348 -27.21 2.66 3.04
N GLN A 349 -26.50 3.74 3.39
CA GLN A 349 -26.85 5.10 2.96
C GLN A 349 -26.60 5.33 1.46
N GLU A 350 -25.52 4.79 0.89
CA GLU A 350 -25.28 4.84 -0.55
C GLU A 350 -26.33 4.03 -1.32
N ALA A 351 -26.71 2.84 -0.86
CA ALA A 351 -27.76 2.03 -1.47
C ALA A 351 -29.15 2.73 -1.41
N ILE A 352 -29.46 3.43 -0.32
CA ILE A 352 -30.69 4.24 -0.20
C ILE A 352 -30.65 5.44 -1.14
N THR A 353 -29.48 6.04 -1.35
CA THR A 353 -29.31 7.19 -2.25
C THR A 353 -29.39 6.79 -3.73
N GLU A 354 -28.88 5.60 -4.09
CA GLU A 354 -29.04 5.04 -5.46
C GLU A 354 -30.48 4.61 -5.77
N LEU A 355 -31.22 4.11 -4.78
CA LEU A 355 -32.64 3.78 -4.92
C LEU A 355 -33.54 5.03 -5.01
N GLY A 356 -33.12 6.14 -4.41
CA GLY A 356 -33.85 7.42 -4.48
C GLY A 356 -33.72 8.16 -5.81
N ASN A 357 -32.75 7.79 -6.67
CA ASN A 357 -32.43 8.50 -7.92
C ASN A 357 -32.82 7.76 -9.21
N ARG A 358 -33.58 6.65 -9.12
CA ARG A 358 -34.14 6.02 -10.33
C ARG A 358 -35.47 6.69 -10.72
N PRO A 359 -35.61 7.25 -11.94
CA PRO A 359 -36.91 7.70 -12.43
C PRO A 359 -37.86 6.49 -12.51
N SER A 360 -39.06 6.68 -11.98
CA SER A 360 -40.09 5.67 -11.76
C SER A 360 -40.66 5.09 -13.06
N GLU A 361 -40.28 3.86 -13.38
CA GLU A 361 -41.14 2.89 -14.07
C GLU A 361 -41.31 1.70 -13.13
N ILE A 362 -42.38 1.72 -12.32
CA ILE A 362 -42.76 0.59 -11.49
C ILE A 362 -43.97 -0.07 -12.15
N ASP A 363 -43.74 -1.28 -12.65
CA ASP A 363 -44.76 -2.21 -13.12
C ASP A 363 -45.60 -2.71 -11.93
N VAL A 364 -46.91 -2.81 -12.14
CA VAL A 364 -47.93 -3.01 -11.09
C VAL A 364 -47.84 -4.41 -10.46
N GLU A 365 -47.07 -5.33 -11.04
CA GLU A 365 -46.84 -6.65 -10.45
C GLU A 365 -45.74 -6.70 -9.38
N THR A 366 -44.82 -5.73 -9.30
CA THR A 366 -43.74 -5.74 -8.29
C THR A 366 -44.19 -5.23 -6.92
N GLN A 367 -45.33 -4.52 -6.82
CA GLN A 367 -45.87 -4.04 -5.55
C GLN A 367 -46.56 -5.12 -4.70
N ARG A 368 -46.87 -6.30 -5.26
CA ARG A 368 -47.49 -7.40 -4.48
C ARG A 368 -46.48 -8.30 -3.77
N SER A 369 -45.20 -8.23 -4.12
CA SER A 369 -44.15 -9.07 -3.51
C SER A 369 -43.47 -8.41 -2.30
N LEU A 370 -43.68 -7.11 -2.08
CA LEU A 370 -43.06 -6.34 -0.99
C LEU A 370 -43.91 -6.25 0.30
N SER A 371 -45.10 -6.84 0.33
CA SER A 371 -45.95 -6.92 1.52
C SER A 371 -45.60 -8.09 2.47
N PHE A 372 -44.58 -8.90 2.14
CA PHE A 372 -44.17 -10.07 2.94
C PHE A 372 -42.89 -9.89 3.77
N LEU A 373 -42.28 -8.70 3.80
CA LEU A 373 -41.10 -8.41 4.61
C LEU A 373 -41.32 -7.21 5.56
N GLN A 374 -42.34 -7.30 6.41
CA GLN A 374 -42.41 -6.50 7.64
C GLN A 374 -42.16 -7.40 8.86
N PRO A 375 -41.20 -7.07 9.75
CA PRO A 375 -41.09 -7.74 11.03
C PRO A 375 -42.22 -7.30 11.97
N MET A 376 -42.98 -8.27 12.49
CA MET A 376 -43.86 -8.09 13.65
C MET A 376 -43.02 -7.74 14.87
N MET A 377 -43.04 -6.48 15.31
CA MET A 377 -42.69 -6.14 16.70
C MET A 377 -43.92 -6.30 17.58
N GLN A 378 -43.87 -7.31 18.46
CA GLN A 378 -44.84 -7.48 19.53
C GLN A 378 -44.75 -6.33 20.54
N LYS A 379 -45.91 -5.73 20.81
CA LYS A 379 -46.15 -4.86 21.95
C LYS A 379 -46.09 -5.70 23.23
N SER A 380 -45.39 -5.19 24.24
CA SER A 380 -45.82 -5.29 25.63
C SER A 380 -45.39 -4.01 26.33
N GLY A 381 -46.37 -3.17 26.67
CA GLY A 381 -46.17 -2.00 27.52
C GLY A 381 -46.50 -2.32 28.97
N VAL A 382 -46.08 -1.46 29.90
CA VAL A 382 -46.86 -1.02 31.08
C VAL A 382 -46.29 0.33 31.56
N ALA A 383 -47.22 1.31 31.65
CA ALA A 383 -47.39 2.51 32.51
C ALA A 383 -46.17 3.37 32.95
N GLN A 384 -46.09 4.67 32.59
CA GLN A 384 -46.84 5.87 33.04
C GLN A 384 -46.48 6.43 34.42
N THR A 385 -46.09 7.72 34.39
CA THR A 385 -46.24 8.87 35.36
C THR A 385 -44.90 9.61 35.51
N ASP A 386 -44.76 10.94 35.59
CA ASP A 386 -45.62 12.10 35.31
C ASP A 386 -44.72 13.36 35.41
N ARG A 387 -45.08 14.43 34.69
CA ARG A 387 -44.86 15.88 34.99
C ARG A 387 -43.48 16.60 34.96
N SER A 388 -43.50 17.63 34.08
CA SER A 388 -43.08 19.04 34.28
C SER A 388 -41.57 19.32 34.33
N GLN A 389 -41.02 20.48 33.93
CA GLN A 389 -41.41 21.72 33.26
C GLN A 389 -40.06 22.46 33.02
N ASN A 390 -39.99 23.36 32.02
CA ASN A 390 -39.13 24.56 31.94
C ASN A 390 -37.61 24.47 32.25
N GLU A 391 -36.74 24.86 31.29
CA GLU A 391 -36.15 26.22 31.16
C GLU A 391 -34.93 26.25 30.22
N ALA A 392 -34.68 27.43 29.66
CA ALA A 392 -33.75 27.77 28.58
C ALA A 392 -32.24 27.64 28.93
N PRO A 393 -31.33 27.53 27.93
CA PRO A 393 -29.90 27.40 28.17
C PRO A 393 -29.23 28.75 28.42
N ARG A 394 -28.49 28.85 29.54
CA ARG A 394 -27.59 29.97 29.87
C ARG A 394 -26.25 29.82 29.14
N ARG A 395 -25.81 30.92 28.53
CA ARG A 395 -24.46 31.17 28.02
C ARG A 395 -23.41 31.02 29.14
N GLY A 396 -22.27 30.42 28.79
CA GLY A 396 -20.99 30.46 29.53
C GLY A 396 -19.84 30.69 28.53
N PRO A 397 -18.69 31.21 28.97
CA PRO A 397 -17.95 32.25 28.26
C PRO A 397 -16.79 31.76 27.37
N GLU A 398 -16.43 32.61 26.40
CA GLU A 398 -15.24 32.52 25.54
C GLU A 398 -13.92 32.56 26.33
N PRO A 399 -12.86 31.88 25.86
CA PRO A 399 -11.50 32.02 26.38
C PRO A 399 -10.76 33.22 25.74
N PRO A 400 -9.81 33.86 26.46
CA PRO A 400 -9.15 35.07 26.01
C PRO A 400 -7.96 34.79 25.06
N GLU A 401 -7.84 35.65 24.06
CA GLU A 401 -6.67 35.82 23.20
C GLU A 401 -5.43 36.27 24.00
N ARG A 402 -4.29 35.63 23.73
CA ARG A 402 -2.93 36.18 23.89
C ARG A 402 -2.20 35.81 22.59
N GLY A 403 -1.58 36.71 21.84
CA GLY A 403 -0.82 37.89 22.24
C GLY A 403 0.60 37.67 21.72
N ILE A 404 0.88 38.28 20.57
CA ILE A 404 2.14 38.28 19.83
C ILE A 404 3.12 39.25 20.50
N GLU A 405 4.36 38.81 20.77
CA GLU A 405 5.61 39.58 20.89
C GLU A 405 6.75 38.54 20.66
N LEU A 406 7.83 38.73 19.89
CA LEU A 406 8.41 39.81 19.10
C LEU A 406 9.25 39.16 17.98
#